data_AF-A0A2E4EEM1-F1
#
_entry.id   AF-A0A2E4EEM1-F1
#
_cell.length_a   1.000
_cell.length_b   1.000
_cell.length_c   1.000
_cell.angle_alpha   90.00
_cell.angle_beta   90.00
_cell.angle_gamma   90.00
#
_symmetry.space_group_name_H-M   'P 1'
#
loop_
_entity.id
_entity.type
_entity.pdbx_description
1 polymer ?
#
loop_
_entity_poly.entity_id
_entity_poly.type
_entity_poly.pdbx_seq_one_letter_code
_entity_poly.pdbx_strand_id
1 'polypeptide(L)'
;MKNKWIAAVLNFFFMGLGYLYNGKRTVLGILLTIGALLLTYLEQFYTFADGNTLQGHDGSAFALMAGAVFIVNTGLAMDGYQEAQSINNSK
;
A
#
# COMPACT_ATOMS: atom_id res chain seq x y z
N MET A 1 12.11 8.53 19.08
CA MET A 1 11.90 7.12 18.67
C MET A 1 10.70 7.06 17.72
N LYS A 2 10.77 6.30 16.63
CA LYS A 2 9.64 6.08 15.70
C LYS A 2 8.74 4.97 16.23
N ASN A 3 7.43 5.10 16.12
CA ASN A 3 6.51 4.05 16.55
C ASN A 3 6.37 3.01 15.43
N LYS A 4 6.84 1.78 15.69
CA LYS A 4 6.88 0.68 14.72
C LYS A 4 5.48 0.26 14.27
N TRP A 5 4.50 0.31 15.18
CA TRP A 5 3.12 -0.02 14.88
C TRP A 5 2.46 1.02 13.97
N ILE A 6 2.80 2.30 14.15
CA ILE A 6 2.32 3.36 13.25
C ILE A 6 2.88 3.14 11.84
N ALA A 7 4.17 2.82 11.69
CA ALA A 7 4.75 2.52 10.39
C ALA A 7 4.07 1.33 9.70
N ALA A 8 3.77 0.26 10.47
CA ALA A 8 3.09 -0.92 9.97
C ALA A 8 1.64 -0.62 9.52
N VAL A 9 0.85 0.01 10.38
CA VAL A 9 -0.55 0.37 10.11
C VAL A 9 -0.63 1.31 8.91
N LEU A 10 0.26 2.29 8.82
CA LEU A 10 0.33 3.18 7.68
C LEU A 10 0.57 2.40 6.37
N ASN A 11 1.55 1.51 6.32
CA ASN A 11 1.81 0.73 5.10
C ASN A 11 0.71 -0.31 4.79
N PHE A 12 -0.01 -0.82 5.79
CA PHE A 12 -1.08 -1.79 5.59
C PHE A 12 -2.30 -1.16 4.90
N PHE A 13 -2.73 0.02 5.37
CA PHE A 13 -3.90 0.71 4.80
C PHE A 13 -3.52 1.63 3.63
N PHE A 14 -2.32 2.20 3.66
CA PHE A 14 -1.85 3.18 2.71
C PHE A 14 -0.42 2.83 2.29
N MET A 15 -0.34 1.96 1.29
CA MET A 15 0.91 1.51 0.70
C MET A 15 1.86 2.68 0.44
N GLY A 16 3.00 2.70 1.15
CA GLY A 16 4.02 3.74 1.02
C GLY A 16 4.11 4.71 2.21
N LEU A 17 3.01 4.99 2.92
CA LEU A 17 3.00 6.00 3.99
C LEU A 17 3.87 5.64 5.20
N GLY A 18 4.04 4.35 5.49
CA GLY A 18 4.93 3.89 6.56
C GLY A 18 6.40 4.24 6.28
N TYR A 19 6.83 4.15 5.03
CA TYR A 19 8.18 4.55 4.62
C TYR A 19 8.39 6.07 4.65
N LEU A 20 7.35 6.84 4.29
CA LEU A 20 7.36 8.30 4.44
C LEU A 20 7.47 8.71 5.91
N TYR A 21 6.70 8.06 6.79
CA TYR A 21 6.76 8.28 8.22
C TYR A 21 8.15 7.97 8.81
N ASN A 22 8.76 6.86 8.38
CA ASN A 22 10.10 6.46 8.83
C ASN A 22 11.19 7.41 8.31
N GLY A 23 11.04 7.91 7.07
CA GLY A 23 11.93 8.87 6.44
C GLY A 23 13.23 8.28 5.88
N LYS A 24 13.43 6.95 5.97
CA LYS A 24 14.64 6.27 5.44
C LYS A 24 14.50 5.95 3.94
N ARG A 25 13.33 5.51 3.49
CA ARG A 25 13.03 5.14 2.10
C ARG A 25 11.91 6.01 1.51
N THR A 26 12.08 7.32 1.59
CA THR A 26 11.03 8.30 1.18
C THR A 26 10.63 8.15 -0.29
N VAL A 27 11.59 8.00 -1.21
CA VAL A 27 11.29 7.84 -2.65
C VAL A 27 10.45 6.60 -2.92
N LEU A 28 10.80 5.47 -2.30
CA LEU A 28 10.01 4.24 -2.38
C LEU A 28 8.60 4.48 -1.83
N GLY A 29 8.48 5.16 -0.69
CA GLY A 29 7.19 5.53 -0.11
C GLY A 29 6.32 6.36 -1.07
N ILE A 30 6.90 7.35 -1.76
CA ILE A 30 6.20 8.17 -2.76
C ILE A 30 5.72 7.31 -3.93
N LEU A 31 6.61 6.51 -4.52
CA LEU A 31 6.27 5.66 -5.67
C LEU A 31 5.18 4.64 -5.34
N LEU A 32 5.26 4.01 -4.16
CA LEU A 32 4.25 3.10 -3.65
C LEU A 32 2.90 3.80 -3.45
N THR A 33 2.90 5.02 -2.90
CA THR A 33 1.68 5.80 -2.70
C THR A 33 1.04 6.17 -4.04
N ILE A 34 1.83 6.62 -5.02
CA ILE A 34 1.35 6.92 -6.37
C ILE A 34 0.78 5.66 -7.02
N GLY A 35 1.48 4.53 -6.92
CA GLY A 35 0.99 3.23 -7.42
C GLY A 35 -0.35 2.83 -6.79
N ALA A 36 -0.51 3.01 -5.48
CA ALA A 36 -1.76 2.73 -4.77
C ALA A 36 -2.92 3.60 -5.28
N LEU A 37 -2.66 4.89 -5.52
CA LEU A 37 -3.67 5.83 -6.07
C LEU A 37 -4.08 5.43 -7.49
N LEU A 38 -3.13 5.02 -8.32
CA LEU A 38 -3.42 4.54 -9.68
C LEU A 38 -4.23 3.23 -9.68
N LEU A 39 -3.90 2.28 -8.80
CA LEU A 39 -4.68 1.05 -8.64
C LEU A 39 -6.10 1.37 -8.15
N THR A 40 -6.24 2.26 -7.17
CA THR A 40 -7.55 2.70 -6.67
C THR A 40 -8.37 3.37 -7.78
N TYR A 41 -7.73 4.17 -8.63
CA TYR A 41 -8.39 4.76 -9.80
C TYR A 41 -8.93 3.68 -10.76
N LEU A 42 -8.10 2.69 -11.10
CA LEU A 42 -8.52 1.59 -11.98
C LEU A 42 -9.64 0.74 -11.37
N GLU A 43 -9.64 0.56 -10.06
CA GLU A 43 -10.63 -0.25 -9.35
C GLU A 43 -11.98 0.45 -9.24
N GLN A 44 -11.98 1.71 -8.81
CA GLN A 44 -13.17 2.41 -8.32
C GLN A 44 -13.72 3.45 -9.31
N PHE A 45 -12.89 3.98 -10.20
CA PHE A 45 -13.26 5.13 -11.06
C PHE A 45 -13.17 4.84 -12.55
N TYR A 46 -12.29 3.94 -12.98
CA TYR A 46 -12.21 3.57 -14.39
C TYR A 46 -13.44 2.78 -14.81
N THR A 47 -14.11 3.27 -15.85
CA THR A 47 -15.26 2.61 -16.47
C THR A 47 -14.81 1.83 -17.70
N PHE A 48 -15.15 0.55 -17.75
CA PHE A 48 -14.85 -0.32 -18.89
C PHE A 48 -15.89 -0.13 -20.01
N ALA A 49 -15.67 -0.79 -21.16
CA ALA A 49 -16.51 -0.62 -22.36
C ALA A 49 -17.99 -1.00 -22.14
N ASP A 50 -18.29 -1.80 -21.12
CA ASP A 50 -19.63 -2.21 -20.71
C ASP A 50 -20.31 -1.23 -19.74
N GLY A 51 -19.66 -0.11 -19.40
CA GLY A 51 -20.19 0.89 -18.48
C GLY A 51 -20.01 0.56 -17.00
N ASN A 52 -19.36 -0.55 -16.66
CA ASN A 52 -19.13 -0.96 -15.27
C ASN A 52 -17.72 -0.59 -14.78
N THR A 53 -17.53 -0.53 -13.46
CA THR A 53 -16.20 -0.55 -12.83
C THR A 53 -15.66 -1.97 -12.78
N LEU A 54 -14.41 -2.16 -12.34
CA LEU A 54 -13.73 -3.46 -12.35
C LEU A 54 -14.57 -4.56 -11.68
N GLN A 55 -15.21 -4.25 -10.55
CA GLN A 55 -16.04 -5.22 -9.82
C GLN A 55 -17.24 -5.72 -10.63
N GLY A 56 -17.89 -4.83 -11.40
CA GLY A 56 -19.05 -5.18 -12.23
C GLY A 56 -18.65 -5.79 -13.58
N HIS A 57 -17.48 -5.40 -14.10
CA HIS A 57 -16.93 -5.91 -15.36
C HIS A 57 -16.37 -7.33 -15.21
N ASP A 58 -15.53 -7.56 -14.19
CA ASP A 58 -14.95 -8.86 -13.89
C ASP A 58 -14.69 -8.99 -12.38
N GLY A 59 -15.68 -9.57 -11.68
CA GLY A 59 -15.59 -9.81 -10.23
C GLY A 59 -14.45 -10.74 -9.81
N SER A 60 -13.99 -11.62 -10.71
CA SER A 60 -12.87 -12.52 -10.42
C SER A 60 -11.53 -11.80 -10.47
N ALA A 61 -11.34 -10.93 -11.46
CA ALA A 61 -10.18 -10.05 -11.56
C ALA A 61 -10.13 -9.07 -10.39
N PHE A 62 -11.28 -8.51 -10.00
CA PHE A 62 -11.41 -7.68 -8.79
C PHE A 62 -10.94 -8.44 -7.54
N ALA A 63 -11.47 -9.65 -7.30
CA ALA A 63 -11.11 -10.44 -6.13
C ALA A 63 -9.62 -10.82 -6.12
N LEU A 64 -9.05 -11.17 -7.27
CA LEU A 64 -7.62 -11.47 -7.41
C LEU A 64 -6.76 -10.24 -7.11
N MET A 65 -7.12 -9.08 -7.65
CA MET A 65 -6.40 -7.83 -7.41
C MET A 65 -6.47 -7.42 -5.94
N ALA A 66 -7.65 -7.47 -5.32
CA ALA A 66 -7.83 -7.17 -3.90
C ALA A 66 -6.99 -8.11 -3.01
N GLY A 67 -6.99 -9.40 -3.32
CA GLY A 67 -6.14 -10.39 -2.64
C GLY A 67 -4.65 -10.10 -2.80
N ALA A 68 -4.20 -9.74 -4.00
CA ALA A 68 -2.81 -9.37 -4.26
C ALA A 68 -2.40 -8.12 -3.48
N VAL A 69 -3.23 -7.06 -3.48
CA VAL A 69 -2.98 -5.83 -2.71
C VAL A 69 -2.93 -6.12 -1.22
N PHE A 70 -3.83 -6.96 -0.69
CA PHE A 70 -3.81 -7.35 0.71
C PHE A 70 -2.49 -8.04 1.12
N ILE A 71 -2.00 -8.98 0.31
CA ILE A 71 -0.74 -9.69 0.55
C ILE A 71 0.44 -8.70 0.49
N VAL A 72 0.49 -7.85 -0.54
CA VAL A 72 1.56 -6.85 -0.70
C VAL A 72 1.56 -5.88 0.48
N ASN A 73 0.42 -5.30 0.86
CA ASN A 73 0.31 -4.38 1.97
C ASN A 73 0.72 -5.02 3.31
N THR A 74 0.41 -6.30 3.50
CA THR A 74 0.89 -7.06 4.67
C THR A 74 2.42 -7.13 4.71
N GLY A 75 3.05 -7.48 3.57
CA GLY A 75 4.50 -7.51 3.45
C GLY A 75 5.14 -6.13 3.70
N LEU A 76 4.57 -5.07 3.13
CA LEU A 76 5.05 -3.70 3.33
C LEU A 76 4.84 -3.20 4.78
N ALA A 77 3.78 -3.64 5.45
CA ALA A 77 3.56 -3.35 6.86
C ALA A 77 4.63 -3.99 7.74
N MET A 78 4.97 -5.26 7.49
CA MET A 78 6.05 -5.96 8.19
C MET A 78 7.42 -5.30 7.93
N ASP A 79 7.71 -4.95 6.68
CA ASP A 79 8.97 -4.29 6.33
C ASP A 79 9.07 -2.86 6.91
N GLY A 80 7.97 -2.10 6.90
CA GLY A 80 7.90 -0.78 7.55
C GLY A 80 8.08 -0.85 9.07
N TYR A 81 7.54 -1.88 9.72
CA TYR A 81 7.75 -2.17 11.14
C TYR A 81 9.24 -2.44 11.44
N GLN A 82 9.86 -3.34 10.66
CA GLN A 82 11.27 -3.72 10.83
C GLN A 82 12.20 -2.54 10.58
N GLU A 83 11.90 -1.71 9.59
CA GLU A 83 12.64 -0.48 9.35
C GLU A 83 12.56 0.49 10.54
N ALA A 84 11.36 0.74 11.07
CA ALA A 84 11.19 1.59 12.25
C ALA A 84 11.94 1.04 13.47
N GLN A 85 12.01 -0.29 13.60
CA GLN A 85 12.80 -0.95 14.64
C GLN A 85 14.30 -0.75 14.46
N SER A 86 14.81 -0.96 13.25
CA SER A 86 16.21 -0.71 12.93
C SER A 86 16.61 0.74 13.23
N ILE A 87 15.78 1.72 12.84
CA ILE A 87 16.03 3.14 13.11
C ILE A 87 16.13 3.44 14.60
N ASN A 88 15.30 2.80 15.44
CA ASN A 88 15.34 2.99 16.88
C ASN A 88 16.53 2.31 17.55
N ASN A 89 16.99 1.18 17.03
CA ASN A 89 18.13 0.44 17.59
C ASN A 89 19.49 1.00 17.14
N SER A 90 19.53 1.77 16.05
CA SER A 90 20.74 2.44 15.54
C SER A 90 20.95 3.86 16.08
N LYS A 91 20.13 4.29 17.05
CA LYS A 91 20.25 5.57 17.76
C LYS A 91 20.58 5.33 19.22
#